data_AF-A0A7W7T4H5-F1
#
_entry.id   AF-A0A7W7T4H5-F1
#
_cell.length_a   1.000
_cell.length_b   1.000
_cell.length_c   1.000
_cell.angle_alpha   90.00
_cell.angle_beta   90.00
_cell.angle_gamma   90.00
#
_symmetry.space_group_name_H-M   'P 1'
#
loop_
_entity.id
_entity.type
_entity.pdbx_description
1 polymer ?
#
loop_
_entity_poly.entity_id
_entity_poly.type
_entity_poly.pdbx_seq_one_letter_code
_entity_poly.pdbx_strand_id
1 'polypeptide(L)'
;MNNAPLDVDHLADRFADVAESIAEGVGGTPTLGEFLEVVGWSVPSDLPYPFEVAATVNGRRYVPADASRVPELADDVFADARSALADLPADPDAVAEVLTLVLAAGRVPLADLDPARLRRLTPVTKRAARPKPGDLLAIPVSDGYRVAVVITRNRFGTALGLFDGVTSDGRAHARVLAAPRRFPVYTEESLVKSGRWRVVGHDEGLLALFPDSPEVYHEPGSPVTGEFGAAESADGRLRLVDRDEAVAAGLSAGGLGAGTYRQTMPGARLQTVLTDESALTDESGPTDESGS
;
A
#
# COMPACT_ATOMS: atom_id res chain seq x y z
N MET A 1 19.40 11.83 3.22
CA MET A 1 18.98 12.15 4.59
C MET A 1 20.02 11.57 5.53
N ASN A 2 20.58 12.37 6.43
CA ASN A 2 21.56 11.90 7.40
C ASN A 2 20.87 10.96 8.39
N ASN A 3 21.33 9.72 8.48
CA ASN A 3 20.94 8.78 9.54
C ASN A 3 21.62 9.19 10.84
N ALA A 4 21.22 10.33 11.42
CA ALA A 4 21.54 10.59 12.81
C ALA A 4 20.88 9.49 13.65
N PRO A 5 21.60 8.85 14.59
CA PRO A 5 21.00 7.86 15.47
C PRO A 5 19.85 8.51 16.25
N LEU A 6 18.69 7.83 16.29
CA LEU A 6 17.54 8.26 17.08
C LEU A 6 17.93 8.35 18.56
N ASP A 7 17.73 9.52 19.16
CA ASP A 7 17.94 9.74 20.59
C ASP A 7 16.72 9.21 21.37
N VAL A 8 16.83 7.97 21.86
CA VAL A 8 15.76 7.27 22.58
C VAL A 8 15.40 8.01 23.88
N ASP A 9 16.37 8.65 24.54
CA ASP A 9 16.12 9.37 25.78
C ASP A 9 15.27 10.62 25.52
N HIS A 10 15.62 11.39 24.48
CA HIS A 10 14.83 12.55 24.09
C HIS A 10 13.40 12.16 23.66
N LEU A 11 13.25 11.08 22.89
CA LEU A 11 11.93 10.57 22.53
C LEU A 11 11.14 10.11 23.76
N ALA A 12 11.79 9.44 24.71
CA ALA A 12 11.13 8.97 25.92
C ALA A 12 10.62 10.13 26.78
N ASP A 13 11.35 11.24 26.84
CA ASP A 13 10.88 12.45 27.53
C ASP A 13 9.65 13.03 26.83
N ARG A 14 9.63 13.13 25.49
CA ARG A 14 8.46 13.61 24.72
C ARG A 14 7.24 12.71 24.90
N PHE A 15 7.42 11.39 24.94
CA PHE A 15 6.32 10.47 25.19
C PHE A 15 5.87 10.45 26.65
N ALA A 16 6.74 10.82 27.58
CA ALA A 16 6.35 11.06 28.97
C ALA A 16 5.43 12.27 29.08
N ASP A 17 5.72 13.37 28.36
CA ASP A 17 4.83 14.54 28.26
C ASP A 17 3.45 14.15 27.71
N VAL A 18 3.41 13.32 26.66
CA VAL A 18 2.14 12.79 26.13
C VAL A 18 1.37 11.97 27.18
N ALA A 19 2.05 11.12 27.95
CA ALA A 19 1.41 10.34 29.01
C ALA A 19 0.88 11.23 30.15
N GLU A 20 1.56 12.36 30.44
CA GLU A 20 1.09 13.37 31.37
C GLU A 20 -0.19 14.07 30.85
N SER A 21 -0.22 14.52 29.59
CA SER A 21 -1.42 15.11 28.99
C SER A 21 -2.61 14.12 29.00
N ILE A 22 -2.38 12.83 28.73
CA ILE A 22 -3.43 11.81 28.87
C ILE A 22 -3.87 11.72 30.34
N ALA A 23 -2.93 11.71 31.29
CA ALA A 23 -3.24 11.58 32.70
C ALA A 23 -4.11 12.72 33.24
N GLU A 24 -3.85 13.95 32.78
CA GLU A 24 -4.68 15.13 33.07
C GLU A 24 -6.10 14.95 32.51
N GLY A 25 -6.23 14.46 31.27
CA GLY A 25 -7.52 14.25 30.62
C GLY A 25 -8.36 13.13 31.26
N VAL A 26 -7.75 12.02 31.66
CA VAL A 26 -8.47 10.86 32.25
C VAL A 26 -8.51 10.88 33.78
N GLY A 27 -7.92 11.88 34.43
CA GLY A 27 -7.90 12.03 35.89
C GLY A 27 -7.03 11.01 36.64
N GLY A 28 -5.96 10.50 36.02
CA GLY A 28 -5.03 9.56 36.64
C GLY A 28 -4.07 8.92 35.63
N THR A 29 -3.06 8.16 36.09
CA THR A 29 -2.06 7.56 35.20
C THR A 29 -2.70 6.69 34.12
N PRO A 30 -2.34 6.86 32.82
CA PRO A 30 -2.89 6.06 31.74
C PRO A 30 -2.38 4.62 31.78
N THR A 31 -3.18 3.70 31.24
CA THR A 31 -2.75 2.32 30.97
C THR A 31 -1.94 2.25 29.67
N LEU A 32 -1.21 1.15 29.47
CA LEU A 32 -0.54 0.87 28.20
C LEU A 32 -1.53 0.85 27.03
N GLY A 33 -2.73 0.32 27.24
CA GLY A 33 -3.79 0.30 26.22
C GLY A 33 -4.19 1.70 25.76
N GLU A 34 -4.47 2.59 26.69
CA GLU A 34 -4.87 3.98 26.41
C GLU A 34 -3.75 4.77 25.73
N PHE A 35 -2.51 4.61 26.20
CA PHE A 35 -1.35 5.25 25.58
C PHE A 35 -1.17 4.80 24.12
N LEU A 36 -1.22 3.50 23.85
CA LEU A 36 -1.08 2.98 22.48
C LEU A 36 -2.25 3.38 21.58
N GLU A 37 -3.46 3.53 22.15
CA GLU A 37 -4.62 4.03 21.42
C GLU A 37 -4.43 5.49 21.00
N VAL A 38 -4.02 6.38 21.91
CA VAL A 38 -3.73 7.79 21.59
C VAL A 38 -2.62 7.90 20.54
N VAL A 39 -1.52 7.16 20.69
CA VAL A 39 -0.45 7.09 19.69
C VAL A 39 -1.00 6.62 18.34
N GLY A 40 -1.81 5.55 18.33
CA GLY A 40 -2.39 4.98 17.11
C GLY A 40 -3.33 5.94 16.36
N TRP A 41 -4.06 6.79 17.07
CA TRP A 41 -4.90 7.84 16.49
C TRP A 41 -4.15 9.12 16.10
N SER A 42 -2.87 9.23 16.49
CA SER A 42 -2.08 10.45 16.29
C SER A 42 -1.00 10.31 15.20
N VAL A 43 -0.85 9.11 14.62
CA VAL A 43 0.16 8.85 13.59
C VAL A 43 0.04 9.77 12.36
N PRO A 44 1.17 10.07 11.70
CA PRO A 44 1.18 10.75 10.42
C PRO A 44 0.50 9.93 9.31
N SER A 45 0.10 10.62 8.23
CA SER A 45 -0.75 10.08 7.14
C SER A 45 -0.10 8.99 6.28
N ASP A 46 1.20 8.78 6.42
CA ASP A 46 1.98 7.75 5.75
C ASP A 46 1.95 6.39 6.46
N LEU A 47 1.50 6.34 7.72
CA LEU A 47 1.23 5.10 8.45
C LEU A 47 -0.24 4.67 8.32
N PRO A 48 -0.55 3.37 8.49
CA PRO A 48 -1.94 2.89 8.55
C PRO A 48 -2.71 3.64 9.64
N TYR A 49 -3.94 4.07 9.35
CA TYR A 49 -4.77 4.82 10.28
C TYR A 49 -6.09 4.09 10.59
N PRO A 50 -6.44 3.88 11.88
CA PRO A 50 -5.57 4.07 13.05
C PRO A 50 -4.40 3.07 13.03
N PHE A 51 -3.25 3.48 13.57
CA PHE A 51 -2.08 2.63 13.69
C PHE A 51 -2.24 1.74 14.93
N GLU A 52 -2.84 0.57 14.73
CA GLU A 52 -3.04 -0.40 15.80
C GLU A 52 -1.71 -1.11 16.14
N VAL A 53 -1.39 -1.19 17.43
CA VAL A 53 -0.18 -1.87 17.93
C VAL A 53 -0.55 -2.91 18.98
N ALA A 54 -0.06 -4.14 18.82
CA ALA A 54 -0.19 -5.18 19.83
C ALA A 54 1.05 -5.23 20.71
N ALA A 55 0.86 -5.20 22.03
CA ALA A 55 1.95 -5.37 22.99
C ALA A 55 2.07 -6.82 23.46
N THR A 56 3.32 -7.26 23.66
CA THR A 56 3.66 -8.50 24.36
C THR A 56 4.33 -8.15 25.68
N VAL A 57 3.66 -8.45 26.80
CA VAL A 57 4.12 -8.19 28.17
C VAL A 57 4.27 -9.51 28.90
N ASN A 58 5.44 -9.74 29.51
CA ASN A 58 5.80 -10.99 30.19
C ASN A 58 5.58 -12.24 29.31
N GLY A 59 5.87 -12.12 28.01
CA GLY A 59 5.71 -13.20 27.03
C GLY A 59 4.26 -13.52 26.64
N ARG A 60 3.28 -12.75 27.12
CA ARG A 60 1.86 -12.89 26.76
C ARG A 60 1.37 -11.66 26.02
N ARG A 61 0.34 -11.84 25.19
CA ARG A 61 -0.35 -10.71 24.57
C ARG A 61 -1.00 -9.88 25.68
N TYR A 62 -0.71 -8.57 25.69
CA TYR A 62 -1.36 -7.63 26.58
C TYR A 62 -2.84 -7.48 26.17
N VAL A 63 -3.70 -7.45 27.19
CA VAL A 63 -5.12 -7.19 27.06
C VAL A 63 -5.45 -6.20 28.18
N PRO A 64 -5.99 -5.00 27.86
CA PRO A 64 -6.38 -4.05 28.89
C PRO A 64 -7.47 -4.66 29.78
N ALA A 65 -7.38 -4.39 31.08
CA ALA A 65 -8.32 -4.93 32.07
C ALA A 65 -9.69 -4.23 32.00
N ASP A 66 -9.67 -2.92 31.72
CA ASP A 66 -10.84 -2.05 31.73
C ASP A 66 -11.08 -1.44 30.35
N ALA A 67 -12.25 -0.83 30.17
CA ALA A 67 -12.55 -0.06 28.98
C ALA A 67 -11.66 1.19 28.91
N SER A 68 -11.25 1.54 27.68
CA SER A 68 -10.42 2.72 27.43
C SER A 68 -11.18 4.01 27.74
N ARG A 69 -10.52 4.94 28.44
CA ARG A 69 -11.01 6.30 28.70
C ARG A 69 -10.64 7.29 27.59
N VAL A 70 -9.91 6.86 26.56
CA VAL A 70 -9.48 7.71 25.43
C VAL A 70 -10.63 8.47 24.74
N PRO A 71 -11.86 7.92 24.59
CA PRO A 71 -12.97 8.68 24.00
C PRO A 71 -13.36 9.95 24.77
N GLU A 72 -12.92 10.11 26.01
CA GLU A 72 -13.19 11.28 26.86
C GLU A 72 -12.11 12.38 26.74
N LEU A 73 -11.02 12.10 26.03
CA LEU A 73 -9.89 13.02 25.87
C LEU A 73 -10.21 14.15 24.88
N ALA A 74 -9.61 15.32 25.13
CA ALA A 74 -9.65 16.45 24.22
C ALA A 74 -8.65 16.31 23.06
N ASP A 75 -8.90 17.03 21.97
CA ASP A 75 -8.12 16.96 20.72
C ASP A 75 -6.64 17.39 20.89
N ASP A 76 -6.34 18.22 21.89
CA ASP A 76 -4.99 18.69 22.20
C ASP A 76 -4.04 17.55 22.59
N VAL A 77 -4.54 16.56 23.33
CA VAL A 77 -3.76 15.35 23.69
C VAL A 77 -3.29 14.60 22.43
N PHE A 78 -4.14 14.52 21.40
CA PHE A 78 -3.78 13.90 20.12
C PHE A 78 -2.82 14.77 19.30
N ALA A 79 -2.93 16.09 19.41
CA ALA A 79 -1.98 17.02 18.78
C ALA A 79 -0.57 16.90 19.39
N ASP A 80 -0.47 16.77 20.71
CA ASP A 80 0.80 16.56 21.42
C ASP A 80 1.42 15.21 21.05
N ALA A 81 0.61 14.15 21.02
CA ALA A 81 1.05 12.84 20.57
C ALA A 81 1.53 12.87 19.11
N ARG A 82 0.83 13.57 18.22
CA ARG A 82 1.26 13.74 16.82
C ARG A 82 2.59 14.48 16.74
N SER A 83 2.79 15.52 17.55
CA SER A 83 4.07 16.22 17.64
C SER A 83 5.18 15.22 18.00
N ALA A 84 5.01 14.44 19.07
CA ALA A 84 5.98 13.43 19.52
C ALA A 84 6.33 12.39 18.45
N LEU A 85 5.39 12.08 17.55
CA LEU A 85 5.56 11.12 16.46
C LEU A 85 6.26 11.69 15.21
N ALA A 86 6.43 13.00 15.09
CA ALA A 86 6.88 13.66 13.86
C ALA A 86 8.26 13.21 13.35
N ASP A 87 9.14 12.77 14.26
CA ASP A 87 10.51 12.34 13.95
C ASP A 87 10.65 10.82 13.80
N LEU A 88 9.54 10.07 13.91
CA LEU A 88 9.57 8.63 13.74
C LEU A 88 9.64 8.22 12.26
N PRO A 89 10.20 7.03 11.97
CA PRO A 89 10.21 6.50 10.61
C PRO A 89 8.80 6.26 10.07
N ALA A 90 8.61 6.38 8.76
CA ALA A 90 7.37 6.06 8.06
C ALA A 90 7.08 4.53 7.93
N ASP A 91 7.93 3.70 8.51
CA ASP A 91 7.81 2.24 8.47
C ASP A 91 7.14 1.72 9.75
N PRO A 92 5.98 1.02 9.65
CA PRO A 92 5.25 0.47 10.80
C PRO A 92 6.09 -0.35 11.79
N ASP A 93 6.96 -1.23 11.27
CA ASP A 93 7.75 -2.13 12.11
C ASP A 93 8.84 -1.35 12.85
N ALA A 94 9.50 -0.41 12.17
CA ALA A 94 10.47 0.49 12.79
C ALA A 94 9.84 1.39 13.86
N VAL A 95 8.63 1.90 13.65
CA VAL A 95 7.88 2.67 14.66
C VAL A 95 7.64 1.82 15.90
N ALA A 96 7.16 0.58 15.73
CA ALA A 96 6.90 -0.31 16.86
C ALA A 96 8.19 -0.68 17.62
N GLU A 97 9.32 -0.83 16.92
CA GLU A 97 10.62 -1.05 17.54
C GLU A 97 11.06 0.15 18.39
N VAL A 98 10.97 1.37 17.85
CA VAL A 98 11.32 2.60 18.57
C VAL A 98 10.43 2.79 19.79
N LEU A 99 9.11 2.63 19.65
CA LEU A 99 8.17 2.70 20.77
C LEU A 99 8.47 1.63 21.84
N THR A 100 8.91 0.43 21.43
CA THR A 100 9.34 -0.61 22.37
C THR A 100 10.54 -0.13 23.19
N LEU A 101 11.55 0.45 22.54
CA LEU A 101 12.75 0.97 23.22
C LEU A 101 12.41 2.11 24.18
N VAL A 102 11.59 3.06 23.73
CA VAL A 102 11.11 4.19 24.55
C VAL A 102 10.38 3.71 25.80
N LEU A 103 9.41 2.81 25.66
CA LEU A 103 8.65 2.30 26.79
C LEU A 103 9.51 1.43 27.73
N ALA A 104 10.46 0.66 27.17
CA ALA A 104 11.38 -0.16 27.96
C ALA A 104 12.41 0.68 28.76
N ALA A 105 12.67 1.93 28.35
CA ALA A 105 13.50 2.87 29.10
C ALA A 105 12.83 3.29 30.44
N GLY A 106 11.52 3.10 30.58
CA GLY A 106 10.79 3.28 31.83
C GLY A 106 10.56 4.72 32.26
N ARG A 107 10.70 5.69 31.35
CA ARG A 107 10.41 7.11 31.60
C ARG A 107 8.95 7.49 31.35
N VAL A 108 8.22 6.72 30.55
CA VAL A 108 6.81 6.94 30.25
C VAL A 108 5.96 6.29 31.35
N PRO A 109 5.28 7.08 32.22
CA PRO A 109 4.53 6.52 33.35
C PRO A 109 3.23 5.86 32.88
N LEU A 110 3.12 4.54 33.06
CA LEU A 110 1.94 3.76 32.70
C LEU A 110 1.48 2.91 33.89
N ALA A 111 0.19 2.93 34.18
CA ALA A 111 -0.40 2.38 35.41
C ALA A 111 -0.24 0.85 35.54
N ASP A 112 -0.19 0.15 34.41
CA ASP A 112 -0.24 -1.31 34.34
C ASP A 112 0.94 -1.92 33.57
N LEU A 113 1.99 -1.14 33.29
CA LEU A 113 3.21 -1.60 32.65
C LEU A 113 4.40 -1.53 33.60
N ASP A 114 5.04 -2.68 33.82
CA ASP A 114 6.42 -2.76 34.29
C ASP A 114 7.34 -2.77 33.05
N PRO A 115 8.20 -1.75 32.85
CA PRO A 115 9.06 -1.65 31.66
C PRO A 115 9.93 -2.89 31.43
N ALA A 116 10.41 -3.53 32.51
CA ALA A 116 11.23 -4.74 32.42
C ALA A 116 10.46 -5.97 31.87
N ARG A 117 9.13 -5.90 31.85
CA ARG A 117 8.26 -6.96 31.33
C ARG A 117 7.82 -6.72 29.89
N LEU A 118 7.97 -5.51 29.35
CA LEU A 118 7.70 -5.26 27.94
C LEU A 118 8.70 -6.04 27.09
N ARG A 119 8.20 -6.89 26.19
CA ARG A 119 9.07 -7.70 25.30
C ARG A 119 9.14 -7.12 23.91
N ARG A 120 8.00 -6.69 23.37
CA ARG A 120 7.90 -6.04 22.07
C ARG A 120 6.53 -5.44 21.87
N LEU A 121 6.49 -4.43 21.02
CA LEU A 121 5.32 -4.00 20.30
C LEU A 121 5.36 -4.59 18.89
N THR A 122 4.20 -4.79 18.28
CA THR A 122 4.09 -5.29 16.90
C THR A 122 2.92 -4.60 16.22
N PRO A 123 3.10 -3.99 15.05
CA PRO A 123 2.00 -3.41 14.30
C PRO A 123 0.93 -4.48 14.04
N VAL A 124 -0.32 -4.16 14.35
CA VAL A 124 -1.45 -4.99 13.96
C VAL A 124 -1.72 -4.72 12.50
N THR A 125 -1.00 -5.44 11.65
CA THR A 125 -1.42 -5.53 10.25
C THR A 125 -2.66 -6.42 10.22
N LYS A 126 -3.83 -5.82 9.99
CA LYS A 126 -4.99 -6.62 9.55
C LYS A 126 -4.49 -7.40 8.35
N ARG A 127 -4.51 -8.74 8.46
CA ARG A 127 -3.99 -9.64 7.43
C ARG A 127 -4.81 -9.37 6.19
N ALA A 128 -4.31 -8.50 5.32
CA ALA A 128 -5.09 -8.03 4.22
C ALA A 128 -5.44 -9.23 3.36
N ALA A 129 -6.73 -9.33 3.02
CA ALA A 129 -7.22 -10.43 2.22
C ALA A 129 -6.35 -10.48 0.96
N ARG A 130 -5.71 -11.63 0.73
CA ARG A 130 -4.94 -11.81 -0.49
C ARG A 130 -5.93 -11.69 -1.65
N PRO A 131 -5.62 -10.88 -2.68
CA PRO A 131 -6.47 -10.81 -3.86
C PRO A 131 -6.67 -12.22 -4.43
N LYS A 132 -7.89 -12.49 -4.88
CA LYS A 132 -8.28 -13.76 -5.52
C LYS A 132 -8.62 -13.50 -6.98
N PRO A 133 -8.44 -14.50 -7.87
CA PRO A 133 -8.97 -14.44 -9.22
C PRO A 133 -10.43 -13.97 -9.21
N GLY A 134 -10.76 -12.98 -10.06
CA GLY A 134 -12.08 -12.36 -10.14
C GLY A 134 -12.27 -11.11 -9.27
N ASP A 135 -11.39 -10.84 -8.31
CA ASP A 135 -11.45 -9.60 -7.52
C ASP A 135 -11.24 -8.37 -8.41
N LEU A 136 -12.11 -7.37 -8.25
CA LEU A 136 -12.04 -6.09 -8.94
C LEU A 136 -11.32 -5.07 -8.06
N LEU A 137 -10.27 -4.47 -8.59
CA LEU A 137 -9.44 -3.48 -7.92
C LEU A 137 -9.72 -2.08 -8.48
N ALA A 138 -9.90 -1.12 -7.58
CA ALA A 138 -9.85 0.31 -7.89
C ALA A 138 -8.46 0.85 -7.59
N ILE A 139 -7.74 1.24 -8.64
CA ILE A 139 -6.38 1.78 -8.59
C ILE A 139 -6.46 3.30 -8.70
N PRO A 140 -6.11 4.06 -7.64
CA PRO A 140 -6.23 5.51 -7.67
C PRO A 140 -5.23 6.14 -8.65
N VAL A 141 -5.74 7.10 -9.43
CA VAL A 141 -5.01 7.97 -10.38
C VAL A 141 -5.42 9.43 -10.12
N SER A 142 -4.85 10.41 -10.84
CA SER A 142 -5.06 11.85 -10.58
C SER A 142 -6.53 12.25 -10.44
N ASP A 143 -7.38 11.79 -11.37
CA ASP A 143 -8.79 12.23 -11.47
C ASP A 143 -9.79 11.08 -11.27
N GLY A 144 -9.43 10.12 -10.41
CA GLY A 144 -10.32 9.04 -10.01
C GLY A 144 -9.59 7.71 -9.90
N TYR A 145 -10.14 6.69 -10.54
CA TYR A 145 -9.69 5.32 -10.41
C TYR A 145 -9.73 4.58 -11.74
N ARG A 146 -8.64 3.87 -12.04
CA ARG A 146 -8.68 2.80 -13.03
C ARG A 146 -9.16 1.50 -12.39
N VAL A 147 -9.78 0.66 -13.20
CA VAL A 147 -10.31 -0.63 -12.77
C VAL A 147 -9.43 -1.74 -13.33
N ALA A 148 -9.14 -2.73 -12.48
CA ALA A 148 -8.45 -3.94 -12.88
C ALA A 148 -9.17 -5.16 -12.31
N VAL A 149 -9.09 -6.31 -12.99
CA VAL A 149 -9.48 -7.61 -12.44
C VAL A 149 -8.24 -8.42 -12.12
N VAL A 150 -8.23 -9.10 -10.98
CA VAL A 150 -7.20 -10.08 -10.64
C VAL A 150 -7.43 -11.32 -11.49
N ILE A 151 -6.49 -11.65 -12.38
CA ILE A 151 -6.62 -12.81 -13.27
C ILE A 151 -6.13 -14.07 -12.56
N THR A 152 -4.88 -14.06 -12.12
CA THR A 152 -4.23 -15.23 -11.53
C THR A 152 -3.09 -14.81 -10.60
N ARG A 153 -2.60 -15.78 -9.83
CA ARG A 153 -1.46 -15.63 -8.94
C ARG A 153 -0.51 -16.80 -9.15
N ASN A 154 0.72 -16.50 -9.52
CA ASN A 154 1.75 -17.49 -9.79
C ASN A 154 3.13 -16.99 -9.35
N ARG A 155 4.20 -17.65 -9.80
CA ARG A 155 5.57 -17.32 -9.40
C ARG A 155 6.03 -15.91 -9.82
N PHE A 156 5.36 -15.28 -10.78
CA PHE A 156 5.65 -13.92 -11.21
C PHE A 156 4.93 -12.85 -10.36
N GLY A 157 3.97 -13.25 -9.53
CA GLY A 157 3.18 -12.35 -8.69
C GLY A 157 1.68 -12.45 -9.00
N THR A 158 0.99 -11.31 -8.94
CA THR A 158 -0.44 -11.18 -9.26
C THR A 158 -0.60 -10.59 -10.65
N ALA A 159 -1.24 -11.33 -11.55
CA ALA A 159 -1.58 -10.84 -12.88
C ALA A 159 -2.88 -10.02 -12.80
N LEU A 160 -2.86 -8.82 -13.39
CA LEU A 160 -3.99 -7.92 -13.46
C LEU A 160 -4.43 -7.73 -14.91
N GLY A 161 -5.71 -7.94 -15.17
CA GLY A 161 -6.39 -7.52 -16.39
C GLY A 161 -6.83 -6.08 -16.24
N LEU A 162 -6.23 -5.17 -16.99
CA LEU A 162 -6.53 -3.74 -16.91
C LEU A 162 -7.67 -3.39 -17.87
N PHE A 163 -8.49 -2.42 -17.48
CA PHE A 163 -9.50 -1.83 -18.35
C PHE A 163 -9.13 -0.37 -18.66
N ASP A 164 -9.45 0.07 -19.88
CA ASP A 164 -9.27 1.46 -20.28
C ASP A 164 -10.40 2.37 -19.75
N GLY A 165 -10.03 3.62 -19.48
CA GLY A 165 -10.91 4.62 -18.89
C GLY A 165 -10.68 4.83 -17.39
N VAL A 166 -11.29 5.89 -16.87
CA VAL A 166 -11.23 6.31 -15.47
C VAL A 166 -12.65 6.43 -14.93
N THR A 167 -12.82 6.05 -13.66
CA THR A 167 -14.08 6.13 -12.92
C THR A 167 -13.88 7.06 -11.74
N SER A 168 -14.83 7.95 -11.47
CA SER A 168 -14.72 8.90 -10.36
C SER A 168 -14.89 8.23 -8.99
N ASP A 169 -15.63 7.12 -8.92
CA ASP A 169 -15.99 6.42 -7.69
C ASP A 169 -15.23 5.11 -7.46
N GLY A 170 -14.44 4.67 -8.44
CA GLY A 170 -13.73 3.40 -8.41
C GLY A 170 -14.61 2.19 -8.65
N ARG A 171 -15.86 2.36 -9.11
CA ARG A 171 -16.75 1.24 -9.40
C ARG A 171 -16.54 0.73 -10.82
N ALA A 172 -16.71 -0.58 -10.99
CA ALA A 172 -16.62 -1.23 -12.29
C ALA A 172 -17.91 -0.99 -13.11
N HIS A 173 -17.95 0.12 -13.85
CA HIS A 173 -19.07 0.46 -14.74
C HIS A 173 -18.97 -0.32 -16.07
N ALA A 174 -20.10 -0.73 -16.64
CA ALA A 174 -20.15 -1.51 -17.88
C ALA A 174 -19.37 -0.86 -19.05
N ARG A 175 -19.36 0.48 -19.13
CA ARG A 175 -18.60 1.23 -20.15
C ARG A 175 -17.10 1.00 -20.04
N VAL A 176 -16.55 0.95 -18.83
CA VAL A 176 -15.12 0.71 -18.58
C VAL A 176 -14.80 -0.77 -18.81
N LEU A 177 -15.65 -1.66 -18.31
CA LEU A 177 -15.48 -3.11 -18.49
C LEU A 177 -15.55 -3.55 -19.96
N ALA A 178 -16.17 -2.76 -20.84
CA ALA A 178 -16.23 -3.01 -22.28
C ALA A 178 -14.90 -2.76 -23.02
N ALA A 179 -13.89 -2.19 -22.37
CA ALA A 179 -12.59 -1.86 -22.97
C ALA A 179 -11.42 -2.55 -22.22
N PRO A 180 -11.34 -3.89 -22.23
CA PRO A 180 -10.19 -4.59 -21.63
C PRO A 180 -8.92 -4.32 -22.44
N ARG A 181 -7.81 -4.05 -21.75
CA ARG A 181 -6.48 -4.00 -22.36
C ARG A 181 -6.06 -5.39 -22.81
N ARG A 182 -5.39 -5.44 -23.96
CA ARG A 182 -4.95 -6.70 -24.56
C ARG A 182 -3.93 -7.46 -23.69
N PHE A 183 -3.03 -6.75 -23.01
CA PHE A 183 -1.92 -7.35 -22.27
C PHE A 183 -2.08 -7.15 -20.76
N PRO A 184 -2.23 -8.24 -19.98
CA PRO A 184 -2.18 -8.20 -18.53
C PRO A 184 -0.85 -7.69 -17.98
N VAL A 185 -0.87 -7.18 -16.75
CA VAL A 185 0.35 -6.70 -16.06
C VAL A 185 0.54 -7.48 -14.76
N TYR A 186 1.76 -7.96 -14.51
CA TYR A 186 2.11 -8.55 -13.22
C TYR A 186 2.55 -7.48 -12.22
N THR A 187 2.15 -7.66 -10.96
CA THR A 187 2.55 -6.80 -9.85
C THR A 187 2.57 -7.57 -8.54
N GLU A 188 3.26 -7.03 -7.54
CA GLU A 188 3.19 -7.48 -6.16
C GLU A 188 1.97 -6.92 -5.43
N GLU A 189 1.56 -7.59 -4.36
CA GLU A 189 0.30 -7.32 -3.67
C GLU A 189 0.40 -6.21 -2.61
N SER A 190 1.50 -5.46 -2.54
CA SER A 190 1.79 -4.52 -1.44
C SER A 190 0.70 -3.45 -1.30
N LEU A 191 0.25 -2.86 -2.42
CA LEU A 191 -0.77 -1.80 -2.42
C LEU A 191 -2.19 -2.30 -2.23
N VAL A 192 -2.48 -3.55 -2.63
CA VAL A 192 -3.75 -4.20 -2.28
C VAL A 192 -3.76 -4.50 -0.78
N LYS A 193 -2.63 -4.97 -0.23
CA LYS A 193 -2.51 -5.30 1.19
C LYS A 193 -2.59 -4.08 2.10
N SER A 194 -2.07 -2.93 1.67
CA SER A 194 -2.22 -1.68 2.42
C SER A 194 -3.61 -1.05 2.29
N GLY A 195 -4.48 -1.58 1.42
CA GLY A 195 -5.80 -1.03 1.12
C GLY A 195 -5.77 0.20 0.21
N ARG A 196 -4.59 0.64 -0.23
CA ARG A 196 -4.44 1.74 -1.21
C ARG A 196 -5.12 1.38 -2.53
N TRP A 197 -5.01 0.12 -2.95
CA TRP A 197 -5.83 -0.43 -4.02
C TRP A 197 -7.01 -1.17 -3.39
N ARG A 198 -8.20 -0.63 -3.59
CA ARG A 198 -9.41 -1.15 -2.94
C ARG A 198 -9.98 -2.30 -3.74
N VAL A 199 -10.31 -3.41 -3.09
CA VAL A 199 -11.19 -4.42 -3.69
C VAL A 199 -12.62 -3.87 -3.67
N VAL A 200 -13.19 -3.62 -4.84
CA VAL A 200 -14.49 -2.94 -5.02
C VAL A 200 -15.60 -3.88 -5.49
N GLY A 201 -15.26 -5.12 -5.81
CA GLY A 201 -16.21 -6.13 -6.27
C GLY A 201 -15.50 -7.45 -6.59
N HIS A 202 -16.27 -8.41 -7.08
CA HIS A 202 -15.77 -9.70 -7.52
C HIS A 202 -16.65 -10.21 -8.65
N ASP A 203 -16.05 -10.54 -9.78
CA ASP A 203 -16.73 -11.07 -10.98
C ASP A 203 -15.79 -12.01 -11.75
N GLU A 204 -15.97 -13.31 -11.56
CA GLU A 204 -15.21 -14.34 -12.29
C GLU A 204 -15.53 -14.35 -13.80
N GLY A 205 -16.67 -13.81 -14.23
CA GLY A 205 -17.04 -13.73 -15.64
C GLY A 205 -16.08 -12.84 -16.45
N LEU A 206 -15.44 -11.87 -15.80
CA LEU A 206 -14.43 -11.01 -16.42
C LEU A 206 -13.11 -11.73 -16.70
N LEU A 207 -12.85 -12.88 -16.06
CA LEU A 207 -11.65 -13.67 -16.31
C LEU A 207 -11.60 -14.17 -17.76
N ALA A 208 -12.76 -14.47 -18.36
CA ALA A 208 -12.86 -14.91 -19.74
C ALA A 208 -12.40 -13.86 -20.78
N LEU A 209 -12.20 -12.60 -20.37
CA LEU A 209 -11.67 -11.54 -21.22
C LEU A 209 -10.14 -11.57 -21.34
N PHE A 210 -9.46 -12.37 -20.52
CA PHE A 210 -8.00 -12.41 -20.43
C PHE A 210 -7.49 -13.86 -20.50
N PRO A 211 -6.20 -14.08 -20.85
CA PRO A 211 -5.60 -15.41 -20.75
C PRO A 211 -5.56 -15.89 -19.29
N ASP A 212 -5.96 -17.15 -19.03
CA ASP A 212 -5.97 -17.73 -17.67
C ASP A 212 -4.60 -17.75 -16.99
N SER A 213 -3.54 -17.87 -17.79
CA SER A 213 -2.14 -17.82 -17.36
C SER A 213 -1.34 -16.90 -18.26
N PRO A 214 -1.41 -15.57 -18.07
CA PRO A 214 -0.71 -14.61 -18.91
C PRO A 214 0.79 -14.84 -18.91
N GLU A 215 1.42 -14.76 -20.08
CA GLU A 215 2.87 -14.80 -20.21
C GLU A 215 3.50 -13.47 -19.74
N VAL A 216 4.75 -13.53 -19.29
CA VAL A 216 5.58 -12.36 -18.99
C VAL A 216 6.46 -12.07 -20.19
N TYR A 217 6.48 -10.84 -20.68
CA TYR A 217 7.35 -10.47 -21.80
C TYR A 217 8.69 -9.92 -21.31
N HIS A 218 9.76 -10.29 -22.01
CA HIS A 218 11.15 -9.93 -21.74
C HIS A 218 11.69 -9.05 -22.86
N GLU A 219 12.50 -8.07 -22.46
CA GLU A 219 13.12 -7.13 -23.39
C GLU A 219 14.01 -7.84 -24.44
N PRO A 220 14.07 -7.28 -25.67
CA PRO A 220 14.96 -7.77 -26.71
C PRO A 220 16.44 -7.57 -26.35
N GLY A 221 17.32 -8.22 -27.10
CA GLY A 221 18.75 -7.91 -27.10
C GLY A 221 19.66 -8.92 -26.40
N SER A 222 19.14 -10.10 -26.03
CA SER A 222 19.96 -11.22 -25.55
C SER A 222 19.83 -12.44 -26.46
N PRO A 223 20.80 -13.38 -26.46
CA PRO A 223 20.64 -14.64 -27.19
C PRO A 223 19.42 -15.47 -26.77
N VAL A 224 18.92 -15.26 -25.54
CA VAL A 224 17.76 -15.97 -24.99
C VAL A 224 16.44 -15.28 -25.39
N THR A 225 16.46 -13.96 -25.53
CA THR A 225 15.26 -13.15 -25.86
C THR A 225 15.19 -12.70 -27.31
N GLY A 226 16.22 -12.96 -28.12
CA GLY A 226 16.21 -12.63 -29.55
C GLY A 226 16.12 -11.13 -29.85
N GLU A 227 15.81 -10.83 -31.13
CA GLU A 227 15.74 -9.46 -31.66
C GLU A 227 14.52 -8.68 -31.15
N PHE A 228 13.39 -9.35 -30.93
CA PHE A 228 12.12 -8.70 -30.59
C PHE A 228 11.64 -8.98 -29.16
N GLY A 229 12.37 -9.81 -28.40
CA GLY A 229 12.00 -10.20 -27.05
C GLY A 229 11.52 -11.65 -26.97
N ALA A 230 11.16 -12.08 -25.76
CA ALA A 230 10.56 -13.38 -25.52
C ALA A 230 9.38 -13.27 -24.57
N ALA A 231 8.46 -14.23 -24.63
CA ALA A 231 7.39 -14.43 -23.67
C ALA A 231 7.72 -15.67 -22.81
N GLU A 232 7.54 -15.57 -21.50
CA GLU A 232 7.74 -16.65 -20.54
C GLU A 232 6.40 -17.02 -19.88
N SER A 233 6.03 -18.29 -19.99
CA SER A 233 4.86 -18.83 -19.31
C SER A 233 5.12 -19.11 -17.82
N ALA A 234 4.06 -19.30 -17.05
CA ALA A 234 4.14 -19.56 -15.61
C ALA A 234 4.92 -20.84 -15.25
N ASP A 235 5.06 -21.78 -16.18
CA ASP A 235 5.86 -23.01 -16.03
C ASP A 235 7.34 -22.85 -16.45
N GLY A 236 7.73 -21.67 -16.95
CA GLY A 236 9.12 -21.37 -17.34
C GLY A 236 9.50 -21.71 -18.75
N ARG A 237 8.53 -21.98 -19.63
CA ARG A 237 8.81 -22.08 -21.06
C ARG A 237 8.95 -20.68 -21.64
N LEU A 238 10.07 -20.49 -22.35
CA LEU A 238 10.34 -19.27 -23.10
C LEU A 238 10.00 -19.51 -24.58
N ARG A 239 9.34 -18.52 -25.19
CA ARG A 239 9.07 -18.43 -26.63
C ARG A 239 9.57 -17.09 -27.14
N LEU A 240 10.29 -17.07 -28.26
CA LEU A 240 10.61 -15.83 -28.94
C LEU A 240 9.35 -15.17 -29.51
N VAL A 241 9.23 -13.86 -29.34
CA VAL A 241 8.13 -13.10 -29.95
C VAL A 241 8.57 -12.56 -31.30
N ASP A 242 7.62 -12.38 -32.21
CA ASP A 242 7.87 -11.70 -33.47
C ASP A 242 7.75 -10.18 -33.32
N ARG A 243 8.02 -9.46 -34.40
CA ARG A 243 7.96 -8.00 -34.43
C ARG A 243 6.55 -7.47 -34.12
N ASP A 244 5.52 -8.09 -34.68
CA ASP A 244 4.14 -7.58 -34.58
C ASP A 244 3.62 -7.75 -33.15
N GLU A 245 3.92 -8.87 -32.53
CA GLU A 245 3.66 -9.12 -31.12
C GLU A 245 4.45 -8.17 -30.22
N ALA A 246 5.75 -7.96 -30.51
CA ALA A 246 6.57 -7.02 -29.76
C ALA A 246 6.07 -5.58 -29.85
N VAL A 247 5.60 -5.14 -31.02
CA VAL A 247 4.98 -3.82 -31.19
C VAL A 247 3.67 -3.74 -30.41
N ALA A 248 2.80 -4.74 -30.52
CA ALA A 248 1.53 -4.77 -29.81
C ALA A 248 1.72 -4.76 -28.29
N ALA A 249 2.72 -5.50 -27.80
CA ALA A 249 3.07 -5.58 -26.38
C ALA A 249 3.89 -4.38 -25.88
N GLY A 250 4.29 -3.45 -26.74
CA GLY A 250 5.07 -2.26 -26.35
C GLY A 250 6.55 -2.54 -26.02
N LEU A 251 7.14 -3.60 -26.60
CA LEU A 251 8.54 -3.99 -26.43
C LEU A 251 9.50 -3.33 -27.44
N SER A 252 8.99 -2.83 -28.57
CA SER A 252 9.82 -2.23 -29.61
C SER A 252 10.27 -0.81 -29.26
N ALA A 253 11.57 -0.58 -29.23
CA ALA A 253 12.15 0.76 -29.07
C ALA A 253 11.78 1.65 -30.27
N GLY A 254 11.03 2.73 -30.05
CA GLY A 254 10.96 3.86 -30.99
C GLY A 254 9.59 4.30 -31.53
N GLY A 255 8.45 3.84 -31.01
CA GLY A 255 7.12 4.41 -31.35
C GLY A 255 6.43 4.96 -30.11
N LEU A 256 6.12 6.28 -30.10
CA LEU A 256 5.28 7.07 -29.18
C LEU A 256 4.75 6.35 -27.90
N GLY A 257 5.67 5.83 -27.10
CA GLY A 257 5.44 4.87 -26.01
C GLY A 257 6.72 4.11 -25.69
N ALA A 258 7.83 4.85 -25.51
CA ALA A 258 9.13 4.26 -25.21
C ALA A 258 9.07 3.42 -23.92
N GLY A 259 9.25 2.10 -24.02
CA GLY A 259 9.66 1.23 -22.91
C GLY A 259 8.68 1.09 -21.74
N THR A 260 7.37 1.17 -21.99
CA THR A 260 6.34 1.14 -20.94
C THR A 260 5.95 -0.26 -20.47
N TYR A 261 6.16 -1.31 -21.27
CA TYR A 261 5.81 -2.68 -20.84
C TYR A 261 6.94 -3.31 -20.03
N ARG A 262 6.75 -3.45 -18.72
CA ARG A 262 7.69 -4.12 -17.80
C ARG A 262 7.08 -5.37 -17.17
N GLN A 263 7.81 -6.47 -17.37
CA GLN A 263 7.77 -7.83 -16.80
C GLN A 263 6.91 -8.04 -15.54
N THR A 264 7.13 -7.23 -14.54
CA THR A 264 6.46 -7.21 -13.25
C THR A 264 6.75 -5.84 -12.70
N MET A 265 5.71 -5.07 -12.41
CA MET A 265 5.88 -3.72 -11.90
C MET A 265 5.65 -3.70 -10.41
N PRO A 266 6.55 -3.04 -9.64
CA PRO A 266 6.20 -2.51 -8.34
C PRO A 266 4.83 -1.83 -8.40
N GLY A 267 3.89 -2.17 -7.52
CA GLY A 267 2.53 -1.62 -7.52
C GLY A 267 2.54 -0.09 -7.52
N ALA A 268 3.49 0.51 -6.78
CA ALA A 268 3.70 1.96 -6.79
C ALA A 268 4.08 2.49 -8.19
N ARG A 269 4.95 1.78 -8.91
CA ARG A 269 5.33 2.15 -10.28
C ARG A 269 4.17 1.97 -11.25
N LEU A 270 3.41 0.87 -11.15
CA LEU A 270 2.22 0.66 -11.98
C LEU A 270 1.22 1.80 -11.76
N GLN A 271 0.98 2.18 -10.52
CA GLN A 271 0.11 3.32 -10.22
C GLN A 271 0.60 4.62 -10.87
N THR A 272 1.91 4.92 -10.82
CA THR A 272 2.48 6.10 -11.48
C THR A 272 2.25 6.06 -13.00
N VAL A 273 2.56 4.95 -13.66
CA VAL A 273 2.35 4.80 -15.12
C VAL A 273 0.87 5.03 -15.48
N LEU A 274 -0.05 4.41 -14.73
CA LEU A 274 -1.48 4.59 -14.96
C LEU A 274 -1.97 6.02 -14.67
N THR A 275 -1.31 6.72 -13.77
CA THR A 275 -1.58 8.13 -13.46
C THR A 275 -1.14 9.03 -14.61
N ASP A 276 0.09 8.86 -15.09
CA ASP A 276 0.66 9.62 -16.21
C ASP A 276 -0.14 9.40 -17.50
N GLU A 277 -0.55 8.16 -17.78
CA GLU A 277 -1.43 7.82 -18.90
C GLU A 277 -2.78 8.53 -18.83
N SER A 278 -3.31 8.74 -17.62
CA SER A 278 -4.60 9.43 -17.44
C SER A 278 -4.46 10.92 -17.76
N ALA A 279 -3.37 11.55 -17.32
CA ALA A 279 -3.08 12.95 -17.63
C ALA A 279 -2.92 13.21 -19.14
N LEU A 280 -2.28 12.30 -19.88
CA LEU A 280 -2.11 12.42 -21.33
C LEU A 280 -3.42 12.28 -22.13
N THR A 281 -4.40 11.56 -21.57
CA THR A 281 -5.69 11.35 -22.24
C THR A 281 -6.59 12.59 -22.14
N ASP A 282 -6.46 13.37 -21.06
CA ASP A 282 -7.24 14.60 -20.85
C ASP A 282 -6.74 15.80 -21.68
N GLU A 283 -5.45 15.86 -22.03
CA GLU A 283 -4.92 16.91 -22.92
C GLU A 283 -5.28 16.71 -24.41
N SER A 284 -5.81 15.55 -24.78
CA SER A 284 -6.21 15.21 -26.15
C SER A 284 -7.70 15.46 -26.45
N GLY A 285 -8.37 16.28 -25.62
CA GLY A 285 -9.76 16.68 -25.84
C GLY A 285 -9.99 17.30 -27.23
N PRO A 286 -11.19 17.16 -27.83
CA PRO A 286 -11.42 17.48 -29.22
C PRO A 286 -11.12 18.97 -29.49
N THR A 287 -10.15 19.23 -30.35
CA THR A 287 -10.08 20.50 -31.07
C THR A 287 -11.34 20.60 -31.92
N ASP A 288 -12.27 21.44 -31.46
CA ASP A 288 -13.41 21.91 -32.25
C ASP A 288 -12.86 22.67 -33.47
N GLU A 289 -12.53 21.95 -34.55
CA GLU A 289 -12.45 22.51 -35.89
C GLU A 289 -13.87 22.67 -36.44
N SER A 290 -14.62 23.57 -35.81
CA SER A 290 -15.81 24.20 -36.38
C SER A 290 -15.43 25.64 -36.70
N GLY A 291 -14.88 25.89 -37.89
CA GLY A 291 -14.39 27.23 -38.22
C GLY A 291 -14.13 27.51 -39.70
N SER A 292 -15.23 27.54 -40.46
CA SER A 292 -15.45 28.27 -41.75
C SER A 292 -15.40 27.46 -43.04
#